data_AF-A0A6L6ITC0-F1
#
_entry.id   AF-A0A6L6ITC0-F1
#
_cell.length_a   1.000
_cell.length_b   1.000
_cell.length_c   1.000
_cell.angle_alpha   90.00
_cell.angle_beta   90.00
_cell.angle_gamma   90.00
#
_symmetry.space_group_name_H-M   'P 1'
#
loop_
_entity.id
_entity.type
_entity.pdbx_description
1 polymer ?
#
loop_
_entity_poly.entity_id
_entity_poly.type
_entity_poly.pdbx_seq_one_letter_code
_entity_poly.pdbx_strand_id
1 'polypeptide(L)'
;CRRCDRIVQAPAPSRPIERGIAGPGLLARVLTSKYAEHTPLYRQSEIYGRQGVELSRSLLSGWVDACCRLLSPLEEALRSYVLTDGKLHADDTPVPVLLPGNKKTKTGRLWTYVRDDRNAGSALAPAVWFAYSPDRKGIHPQTHLAGFSGVLQADAYAGFNELYRDGRITEAACWAHARRKIHDVHVRTPSDLTEEALKRIGELYAIEADMRGKSAEERQAVRQQKALPLLASLEGWLREKQKTLSRHSELAKAFAYALNQWPALTRYAEDGWVEVDNNIAENALRLVSLGRKNWLFFGSDHGGERGALVYSLIGTCKLNGVDPECYLHYVLDVIADWSVNRVGDLLPWRVTLPA
;
A
#
# COMPACT_ATOMS: atom_id res chain seq x y z
N CYS A 1 -8.03 53.45 5.73
CA CYS A 1 -8.64 53.87 7.01
C CYS A 1 -9.02 55.33 6.91
N ARG A 2 -10.31 55.68 6.93
CA ARG A 2 -10.79 57.07 6.78
C ARG A 2 -10.51 57.98 8.00
N ARG A 3 -9.90 57.44 9.06
CA ARG A 3 -9.52 58.18 10.29
C ARG A 3 -8.04 58.58 10.33
N CYS A 4 -7.17 57.90 9.57
CA CYS A 4 -5.73 58.14 9.62
C CYS A 4 -5.07 58.16 8.23
N ASP A 5 -5.89 58.26 7.17
CA ASP A 5 -5.49 58.28 5.74
C ASP A 5 -4.49 57.19 5.33
N ARG A 6 -4.44 56.10 6.09
CA ARG A 6 -3.58 54.95 5.81
C ARG A 6 -4.31 53.93 4.95
N ILE A 7 -3.73 53.56 3.82
CA ILE A 7 -4.16 52.38 3.06
C ILE A 7 -3.69 51.15 3.83
N VAL A 8 -4.63 50.29 4.21
CA VAL A 8 -4.35 49.01 4.85
C VAL A 8 -4.87 47.95 3.89
N GLN A 9 -3.97 47.15 3.34
CA GLN A 9 -4.31 46.00 2.52
C GLN A 9 -4.29 44.78 3.45
N ALA A 10 -5.34 43.97 3.44
CA ALA A 10 -5.28 42.67 4.10
C ALA A 10 -4.11 41.87 3.49
N PRO A 11 -3.29 41.18 4.29
CA PRO A 11 -2.26 40.31 3.74
C PRO A 11 -2.93 39.35 2.75
N ALA A 12 -2.28 39.14 1.60
CA ALA A 12 -2.76 38.13 0.67
C ALA A 12 -2.86 36.79 1.42
N PRO A 13 -3.89 35.96 1.16
CA PRO A 13 -3.93 34.62 1.69
C PRO A 13 -2.60 33.92 1.40
N SER A 14 -2.11 33.14 2.36
CA SER A 14 -0.94 32.30 2.11
C SER A 14 -1.22 31.43 0.89
N ARG A 15 -0.17 31.20 0.09
CA ARG A 15 -0.25 30.32 -1.06
C ARG A 15 0.58 29.07 -0.76
N PRO A 16 0.15 27.90 -1.24
CA PRO A 16 0.95 26.68 -1.09
C PRO A 16 2.37 26.89 -1.66
N ILE A 17 2.47 27.56 -2.81
CA ILE A 17 3.73 27.92 -3.43
C ILE A 17 3.89 29.44 -3.37
N GLU A 18 4.88 29.92 -2.61
CA GLU A 18 5.17 31.35 -2.50
C GLU A 18 5.42 31.95 -3.88
N ARG A 19 4.72 33.04 -4.21
CA ARG A 19 4.78 33.72 -5.53
C ARG A 19 4.42 32.82 -6.72
N GLY A 20 3.87 31.62 -6.47
CA GLY A 20 3.37 30.72 -7.49
C GLY A 20 2.08 31.23 -8.12
N ILE A 21 1.86 30.88 -9.39
CA ILE A 21 0.64 31.24 -10.13
C ILE A 21 -0.53 30.29 -9.86
N ALA A 22 -0.26 29.08 -9.36
CA ALA A 22 -1.29 28.07 -9.09
C ALA A 22 -1.84 28.19 -7.66
N GLY A 23 -3.17 28.23 -7.55
CA GLY A 23 -3.87 28.03 -6.29
C GLY A 23 -3.93 26.55 -5.88
N PRO A 24 -4.36 26.24 -4.65
CA PRO A 24 -4.39 24.89 -4.11
C PRO A 24 -5.29 23.93 -4.91
N GLY A 25 -6.42 24.40 -5.44
CA GLY A 25 -7.29 23.58 -6.30
C GLY A 25 -6.60 23.08 -7.58
N LEU A 26 -5.84 23.94 -8.29
CA LEU A 26 -5.10 23.53 -9.49
C LEU A 26 -3.98 22.54 -9.13
N LEU A 27 -3.28 22.77 -8.01
CA LEU A 27 -2.24 21.87 -7.54
C LEU A 27 -2.80 20.50 -7.17
N ALA A 28 -3.93 20.46 -6.46
CA ALA A 28 -4.65 19.24 -6.13
C ALA A 28 -5.03 18.48 -7.42
N ARG A 29 -5.63 19.18 -8.40
CA ARG A 29 -6.00 18.59 -9.70
C ARG A 29 -4.81 18.00 -10.44
N VAL A 30 -3.66 18.67 -10.44
CA VAL A 30 -2.42 18.16 -11.07
C VAL A 30 -1.94 16.87 -10.39
N LEU A 31 -1.97 16.82 -9.05
CA LEU A 31 -1.57 15.64 -8.28
C LEU A 31 -2.55 14.48 -8.48
N THR A 32 -3.86 14.69 -8.33
CA THR A 32 -4.87 13.64 -8.53
C THR A 32 -4.88 13.12 -9.96
N SER A 33 -4.86 14.01 -10.95
CA SER A 33 -4.75 13.62 -12.37
C SER A 33 -3.53 12.73 -12.60
N LYS A 34 -2.39 13.05 -11.98
CA LYS A 34 -1.14 12.29 -12.17
C LYS A 34 -1.16 10.94 -11.47
N TYR A 35 -1.57 10.91 -10.21
CA TYR A 35 -1.35 9.76 -9.33
C TYR A 35 -2.62 8.92 -9.11
N ALA A 36 -3.81 9.52 -9.07
CA ALA A 36 -5.07 8.78 -8.95
C ALA A 36 -5.63 8.36 -10.32
N GLU A 37 -5.54 9.22 -11.33
CA GLU A 37 -6.10 9.01 -12.68
C GLU A 37 -5.04 8.56 -13.71
N HIS A 38 -3.77 8.55 -13.30
CA HIS A 38 -2.64 8.08 -14.10
C HIS A 38 -2.41 8.86 -15.41
N THR A 39 -2.76 10.14 -15.44
CA THR A 39 -2.52 11.07 -16.54
C THR A 39 -1.14 11.72 -16.41
N PRO A 40 -0.13 11.35 -17.23
CA PRO A 40 1.22 11.91 -17.13
C PRO A 40 1.23 13.42 -17.39
N LEU A 41 2.20 14.14 -16.82
CA LEU A 41 2.28 15.60 -16.90
C LEU A 41 2.31 16.17 -18.33
N TYR A 42 2.86 15.44 -19.30
CA TYR A 42 2.81 15.88 -20.70
C TYR A 42 1.39 15.88 -21.27
N ARG A 43 0.56 14.88 -20.92
CA ARG A 43 -0.84 14.85 -21.33
C ARG A 43 -1.64 15.93 -20.62
N GLN A 44 -1.35 16.17 -19.34
CA GLN A 44 -1.98 17.28 -18.62
C GLN A 44 -1.68 18.63 -19.28
N SER A 45 -0.41 18.87 -19.64
CA SER A 45 0.01 20.06 -20.39
C SER A 45 -0.80 20.25 -21.68
N GLU A 46 -0.96 19.20 -22.48
CA GLU A 46 -1.79 19.23 -23.70
C GLU A 46 -3.29 19.45 -23.42
N ILE A 47 -3.83 18.86 -22.34
CA ILE A 47 -5.22 19.04 -21.92
C ILE A 47 -5.48 20.51 -21.55
N TYR A 48 -4.61 21.13 -20.77
CA TYR A 48 -4.73 22.54 -20.39
C TYR A 48 -4.52 23.46 -21.61
N GLY A 49 -3.60 23.14 -22.52
CA GLY A 49 -3.41 23.89 -23.76
C GLY A 49 -4.68 23.95 -24.63
N ARG A 50 -5.45 22.85 -24.70
CA ARG A 50 -6.77 22.84 -25.39
C ARG A 50 -7.81 23.76 -24.74
N GLN A 51 -7.60 24.15 -23.48
CA GLN A 51 -8.45 25.09 -22.75
C GLN A 51 -7.88 26.53 -22.78
N GLY A 52 -6.82 26.78 -23.57
CA GLY A 52 -6.16 28.07 -23.66
C GLY A 52 -5.20 28.37 -22.51
N VAL A 53 -4.83 27.36 -21.70
CA VAL A 53 -3.95 27.51 -20.54
C VAL A 53 -2.62 26.83 -20.80
N GLU A 54 -1.59 27.63 -21.08
CA GLU A 54 -0.24 27.14 -21.40
C GLU A 54 0.56 26.79 -20.14
N LEU A 55 0.64 25.49 -19.81
CA LEU A 55 1.42 24.98 -18.69
C LEU A 55 2.50 24.03 -19.19
N SER A 56 3.78 24.41 -19.05
CA SER A 56 4.89 23.56 -19.46
C SER A 56 5.06 22.34 -18.54
N ARG A 57 5.63 21.26 -19.08
CA ARG A 57 5.93 20.05 -18.30
C ARG A 57 6.89 20.31 -17.13
N SER A 58 7.86 21.20 -17.32
CA SER A 58 8.81 21.59 -16.27
C SER A 58 8.10 22.35 -15.15
N LEU A 59 7.19 23.25 -15.47
CA LEU A 59 6.37 23.97 -14.49
C LEU A 59 5.52 23.00 -13.67
N LEU A 60 4.77 22.11 -14.33
CA LEU A 60 3.96 21.08 -13.65
C LEU A 60 4.82 20.17 -12.77
N SER A 61 6.01 19.78 -13.23
CA SER A 61 6.94 18.98 -12.44
C SER A 61 7.46 19.74 -11.21
N GLY A 62 7.72 21.04 -11.35
CA GLY A 62 8.12 21.92 -10.25
C GLY A 62 7.01 22.07 -9.21
N TRP A 63 5.75 22.14 -9.64
CA TRP A 63 4.60 22.15 -8.73
C TRP A 63 4.45 20.85 -7.95
N VAL A 64 4.60 19.70 -8.61
CA VAL A 64 4.58 18.40 -7.92
C VAL A 64 5.67 18.35 -6.85
N ASP A 65 6.87 18.81 -7.17
CA ASP A 65 7.98 18.88 -6.21
C ASP A 65 7.69 19.80 -5.02
N ALA A 66 7.19 21.01 -5.29
CA ALA A 66 6.83 21.96 -4.23
C ALA A 66 5.73 21.40 -3.32
N CYS A 67 4.69 20.77 -3.88
CA CYS A 67 3.65 20.13 -3.08
C CYS A 67 4.20 18.99 -2.23
N CYS A 68 5.09 18.15 -2.77
CA CYS A 68 5.67 17.05 -1.99
C CYS A 68 6.45 17.57 -0.79
N ARG A 69 7.21 18.68 -0.92
CA ARG A 69 7.90 19.32 0.21
C ARG A 69 6.93 19.78 1.29
N LEU A 70 5.81 20.40 0.91
CA LEU A 70 4.79 20.85 1.86
C LEU A 70 4.12 19.68 2.57
N LEU A 71 3.88 18.59 1.85
CA LEU A 71 3.16 17.41 2.34
C LEU A 71 4.06 16.44 3.13
N SER A 72 5.39 16.60 3.12
CA SER A 72 6.33 15.70 3.81
C SER A 72 6.03 15.50 5.30
N PRO A 73 5.76 16.54 6.12
CA PRO A 73 5.44 16.34 7.53
C PRO A 73 4.14 15.55 7.74
N LEU A 74 3.17 15.68 6.83
CA LEU A 74 1.91 14.94 6.87
C LEU A 74 2.11 13.45 6.49
N GLU A 75 2.98 13.18 5.52
CA GLU A 75 3.37 11.80 5.19
C GLU A 75 4.14 11.14 6.33
N GLU A 76 5.00 11.88 7.04
CA GLU A 76 5.68 11.36 8.22
C GLU A 76 4.69 11.03 9.35
N ALA A 77 3.69 11.88 9.60
CA ALA A 77 2.62 11.59 10.55
C ALA A 77 1.81 10.34 10.13
N LEU A 78 1.51 10.19 8.84
CA LEU A 78 0.85 9.00 8.30
C LEU A 78 1.71 7.74 8.49
N ARG A 79 3.00 7.80 8.17
CA ARG A 79 3.96 6.70 8.38
C ARG A 79 3.97 6.26 9.84
N SER A 80 4.09 7.19 10.78
CA SER A 80 4.09 6.88 12.22
C SER A 80 2.79 6.19 12.66
N TYR A 81 1.64 6.60 12.11
CA TYR A 81 0.36 5.94 12.36
C TYR A 81 0.28 4.51 11.78
N VAL A 82 0.77 4.33 10.55
CA VAL A 82 0.79 3.01 9.88
C VAL A 82 1.72 2.04 10.60
N LEU A 83 2.87 2.52 11.08
CA LEU A 83 3.91 1.72 11.72
C LEU A 83 3.76 1.59 13.25
N THR A 84 2.59 1.92 13.80
CA THR A 84 2.30 1.59 15.21
C THR A 84 2.27 0.07 15.38
N ASP A 85 2.74 -0.42 16.52
CA ASP A 85 2.78 -1.84 16.84
C ASP A 85 1.41 -2.53 16.67
N GLY A 86 1.45 -3.81 16.28
CA GLY A 86 0.25 -4.61 16.01
C GLY A 86 0.45 -5.51 14.80
N LYS A 87 -0.49 -5.50 13.85
CA LYS A 87 -0.38 -6.23 12.58
C LYS A 87 -0.18 -5.24 11.43
N LEU A 88 0.77 -5.56 10.56
CA LEU A 88 1.06 -4.79 9.35
C LEU A 88 1.08 -5.70 8.13
N HIS A 89 0.35 -5.32 7.07
CA HIS A 89 0.48 -5.96 5.77
C HIS A 89 1.63 -5.33 4.99
N ALA A 90 2.45 -6.15 4.33
CA ALA A 90 3.53 -5.66 3.48
C ALA A 90 3.62 -6.41 2.15
N ASP A 91 3.89 -5.68 1.08
CA ASP A 91 4.17 -6.21 -0.25
C ASP A 91 4.96 -5.16 -1.03
N ASP A 92 5.37 -5.47 -2.26
CA ASP A 92 6.09 -4.53 -3.10
C ASP A 92 5.84 -4.73 -4.60
N THR A 93 5.97 -3.66 -5.38
CA THR A 93 5.76 -3.72 -6.83
C THR A 93 6.90 -3.08 -7.61
N PRO A 94 7.34 -3.66 -8.74
CA PRO A 94 8.42 -3.10 -9.53
C PRO A 94 7.98 -1.82 -10.25
N VAL A 95 8.84 -0.81 -10.28
CA VAL A 95 8.61 0.41 -11.04
C VAL A 95 9.81 0.73 -11.91
N PRO A 96 9.62 0.99 -13.22
CA PRO A 96 10.71 1.43 -14.08
C PRO A 96 11.14 2.85 -13.72
N VAL A 97 12.45 3.07 -13.65
CA VAL A 97 13.07 4.35 -13.28
C VAL A 97 14.15 4.68 -14.29
N LEU A 98 14.12 5.88 -14.87
CA LEU A 98 15.06 6.29 -15.91
C LEU A 98 16.50 6.32 -15.36
N LEU A 99 17.43 5.76 -16.13
CA LEU A 99 18.87 5.96 -15.95
C LEU A 99 19.30 7.11 -16.87
N PRO A 100 19.74 8.25 -16.31
CA PRO A 100 20.20 9.39 -17.11
C PRO A 100 21.28 9.00 -18.13
N GLY A 101 21.22 9.61 -19.32
CA GLY A 101 22.24 9.45 -20.37
C GLY A 101 22.14 8.21 -21.24
N ASN A 102 21.44 7.15 -20.81
CA ASN A 102 21.57 5.83 -21.44
C ASN A 102 20.31 5.31 -22.16
N LYS A 103 19.21 6.09 -22.21
CA LYS A 103 17.89 5.68 -22.75
C LYS A 103 17.39 4.33 -22.18
N LYS A 104 17.85 3.96 -20.99
CA LYS A 104 17.52 2.72 -20.28
C LYS A 104 16.80 3.03 -18.98
N THR A 105 16.09 2.05 -18.45
CA THR A 105 15.51 2.09 -17.11
C THR A 105 16.18 1.07 -16.21
N LYS A 106 16.33 1.41 -14.92
CA LYS A 106 16.51 0.43 -13.85
C LYS A 106 15.15 0.09 -13.22
N THR A 107 15.11 -0.97 -12.42
CA THR A 107 13.90 -1.39 -11.70
C THR A 107 14.00 -0.95 -10.24
N GLY A 108 13.29 0.12 -9.90
CA GLY A 108 13.03 0.48 -8.51
C GLY A 108 11.85 -0.32 -7.94
N ARG A 109 11.56 -0.13 -6.66
CA ARG A 109 10.41 -0.74 -5.97
C ARG A 109 9.59 0.32 -5.26
N LEU A 110 8.27 0.13 -5.28
CA LEU A 110 7.38 0.74 -4.31
C LEU A 110 6.92 -0.35 -3.36
N TRP A 111 7.35 -0.24 -2.11
CA TRP A 111 6.89 -1.04 -0.98
C TRP A 111 5.58 -0.48 -0.49
N THR A 112 4.64 -1.33 -0.12
CA THR A 112 3.40 -0.94 0.54
C THR A 112 3.39 -1.50 1.95
N TYR A 113 2.90 -0.70 2.88
CA TYR A 113 2.66 -1.05 4.26
C TYR A 113 1.23 -0.63 4.59
N VAL A 114 0.37 -1.59 4.92
CA VAL A 114 -1.07 -1.32 5.11
C VAL A 114 -1.48 -1.73 6.51
N ARG A 115 -2.08 -0.78 7.21
CA ARG A 115 -2.82 -0.99 8.45
C ARG A 115 -4.31 -1.00 8.09
N ASP A 116 -4.93 -2.17 8.13
CA ASP A 116 -6.37 -2.30 7.93
C ASP A 116 -6.88 -3.52 8.70
N ASP A 117 -7.53 -3.24 9.83
CA ASP A 117 -8.06 -4.25 10.75
C ASP A 117 -9.59 -4.25 10.75
N ARG A 118 -10.23 -3.65 9.74
CA ARG A 118 -11.70 -3.59 9.65
C ARG A 118 -12.32 -4.98 9.51
N ASN A 119 -11.60 -5.92 8.89
CA ASN A 119 -12.02 -7.33 8.84
C ASN A 119 -12.09 -7.98 10.23
N ALA A 120 -11.35 -7.44 11.21
CA ALA A 120 -11.35 -7.83 12.62
C ALA A 120 -12.29 -6.96 13.49
N GLY A 121 -13.21 -6.21 12.86
CA GLY A 121 -14.14 -5.33 13.57
C GLY A 121 -13.50 -4.06 14.16
N SER A 122 -12.26 -3.73 13.77
CA SER A 122 -11.59 -2.52 14.27
C SER A 122 -12.29 -1.25 13.82
N ALA A 123 -12.44 -0.30 14.74
CA ALA A 123 -12.88 1.07 14.45
C ALA A 123 -11.73 2.02 14.09
N LEU A 124 -10.47 1.55 14.15
CA LEU A 124 -9.32 2.36 13.76
C LEU A 124 -9.32 2.60 12.25
N ALA A 125 -8.93 3.81 11.85
CA ALA A 125 -8.93 4.22 10.46
C ALA A 125 -7.92 3.38 9.64
N PRO A 126 -8.32 2.78 8.51
CA PRO A 126 -7.38 2.10 7.64
C PRO A 126 -6.43 3.10 6.97
N ALA A 127 -5.17 2.72 6.79
CA ALA A 127 -4.16 3.58 6.20
C ALA A 127 -3.13 2.77 5.42
N VAL A 128 -2.58 3.40 4.37
CA VAL A 128 -1.48 2.84 3.59
C VAL A 128 -0.34 3.84 3.49
N TRP A 129 0.86 3.34 3.73
CA TRP A 129 2.11 4.02 3.45
C TRP A 129 2.86 3.30 2.34
N PHE A 130 3.37 4.07 1.38
CA PHE A 130 4.26 3.57 0.35
C PHE A 130 5.65 4.15 0.57
N ALA A 131 6.67 3.29 0.42
CA ALA A 131 8.06 3.68 0.44
C ALA A 131 8.73 3.34 -0.89
N TYR A 132 9.63 4.19 -1.37
CA TYR A 132 10.40 3.95 -2.58
C TYR A 132 11.80 3.41 -2.25
N SER A 133 12.30 2.50 -3.08
CA SER A 133 13.72 2.14 -3.09
C SER A 133 14.25 1.91 -4.51
N PRO A 134 15.57 2.11 -4.74
CA PRO A 134 16.19 1.97 -6.06
C PRO A 134 16.35 0.51 -6.52
N ASP A 135 16.20 -0.46 -5.62
CA ASP A 135 16.25 -1.90 -5.91
C ASP A 135 15.38 -2.68 -4.90
N ARG A 136 15.32 -4.02 -5.05
CA ARG A 136 14.53 -4.91 -4.19
C ARG A 136 15.35 -5.54 -3.06
N LYS A 137 16.40 -4.91 -2.53
CA LYS A 137 17.18 -5.55 -1.44
C LYS A 137 16.42 -5.55 -0.12
N GLY A 138 16.65 -6.58 0.70
CA GLY A 138 16.04 -6.71 2.04
C GLY A 138 16.41 -5.59 3.01
N ILE A 139 17.51 -4.86 2.79
CA ILE A 139 17.91 -3.71 3.62
C ILE A 139 16.84 -2.60 3.65
N HIS A 140 16.04 -2.46 2.58
CA HIS A 140 15.00 -1.43 2.50
C HIS A 140 13.87 -1.70 3.50
N PRO A 141 13.16 -2.86 3.47
CA PRO A 141 12.17 -3.15 4.49
C PRO A 141 12.76 -3.24 5.90
N GLN A 142 14.03 -3.64 6.06
CA GLN A 142 14.73 -3.55 7.37
C GLN A 142 14.82 -2.11 7.89
N THR A 143 15.15 -1.16 7.02
CA THR A 143 15.23 0.26 7.40
C THR A 143 13.84 0.86 7.62
N HIS A 144 12.87 0.55 6.76
CA HIS A 144 11.50 1.04 6.88
C HIS A 144 10.83 0.56 8.18
N LEU A 145 11.09 -0.69 8.58
CA LEU A 145 10.47 -1.34 9.73
C LEU A 145 11.39 -1.39 10.95
N ALA A 146 12.43 -0.57 11.01
CA ALA A 146 13.42 -0.60 12.10
C ALA A 146 12.78 -0.39 13.49
N GLY A 147 11.73 0.44 13.57
CA GLY A 147 11.01 0.73 14.81
C GLY A 147 9.69 -0.04 15.02
N PHE A 148 9.28 -0.90 14.09
CA PHE A 148 7.99 -1.60 14.15
C PHE A 148 8.08 -2.90 14.97
N SER A 149 7.09 -3.26 15.77
CA SER A 149 7.00 -4.59 16.38
C SER A 149 5.60 -5.19 16.24
N GLY A 150 5.53 -6.52 16.22
CA GLY A 150 4.28 -7.27 16.05
C GLY A 150 4.28 -8.19 14.84
N VAL A 151 3.13 -8.40 14.21
CA VAL A 151 2.96 -9.35 13.11
C VAL A 151 3.14 -8.65 11.76
N LEU A 152 4.07 -9.13 10.95
CA LEU A 152 4.20 -8.73 9.55
C LEU A 152 3.56 -9.79 8.67
N GLN A 153 2.47 -9.42 8.01
CA GLN A 153 1.78 -10.27 7.06
C GLN A 153 2.25 -9.96 5.63
N ALA A 154 2.93 -10.92 5.00
CA ALA A 154 3.58 -10.72 3.70
C ALA A 154 3.52 -11.98 2.82
N ASP A 155 4.00 -11.86 1.58
CA ASP A 155 4.40 -13.03 0.81
C ASP A 155 5.72 -13.62 1.37
N ALA A 156 6.06 -14.83 0.93
CA ALA A 156 7.31 -15.49 1.36
C ALA A 156 8.56 -14.93 0.64
N TYR A 157 8.63 -13.61 0.46
CA TYR A 157 9.78 -12.96 -0.14
C TYR A 157 10.96 -12.98 0.84
N ALA A 158 12.05 -13.64 0.43
CA ALA A 158 13.22 -13.86 1.27
C ALA A 158 13.91 -12.57 1.80
N GLY A 159 13.65 -11.40 1.19
CA GLY A 159 14.19 -10.14 1.70
C GLY A 159 13.58 -9.69 3.03
N PHE A 160 12.46 -10.29 3.46
CA PHE A 160 11.89 -10.07 4.79
C PHE A 160 12.53 -10.96 5.87
N ASN A 161 13.25 -12.04 5.52
CA ASN A 161 13.72 -13.04 6.50
C ASN A 161 14.57 -12.46 7.64
N GLU A 162 15.33 -11.39 7.39
CA GLU A 162 16.14 -10.73 8.44
C GLU A 162 15.27 -10.11 9.53
N LEU A 163 14.09 -9.61 9.18
CA LEU A 163 13.16 -8.95 10.10
C LEU A 163 12.67 -9.89 11.20
N TYR A 164 12.64 -11.19 10.94
CA TYR A 164 12.08 -12.19 11.85
C TYR A 164 13.10 -12.77 12.82
N ARG A 165 14.40 -12.47 12.66
CA ARG A 165 15.48 -13.15 13.40
C ARG A 165 15.54 -12.80 14.87
N ASP A 166 15.23 -11.55 15.21
CA ASP A 166 15.31 -11.03 16.59
C ASP A 166 14.03 -11.30 17.40
N GLY A 167 12.98 -11.84 16.76
CA GLY A 167 11.68 -12.11 17.37
C GLY A 167 10.79 -10.88 17.61
N ARG A 168 11.26 -9.67 17.27
CA ARG A 168 10.46 -8.43 17.38
C ARG A 168 9.32 -8.41 16.38
N ILE A 169 9.55 -8.97 15.19
CA ILE A 169 8.54 -9.13 14.15
C ILE A 169 8.26 -10.63 13.99
N THR A 170 6.98 -10.98 14.12
CA THR A 170 6.48 -12.33 13.86
C THR A 170 5.95 -12.44 12.43
N GLU A 171 6.33 -13.50 11.72
CA GLU A 171 5.89 -13.73 10.35
C GLU A 171 4.46 -14.31 10.30
N ALA A 172 3.64 -13.75 9.41
CA ALA A 172 2.39 -14.36 8.94
C ALA A 172 2.40 -14.46 7.41
N ALA A 173 2.24 -15.68 6.88
CA ALA A 173 2.30 -15.93 5.45
C ALA A 173 0.91 -15.84 4.80
N CYS A 174 0.90 -15.76 3.47
CA CYS A 174 -0.30 -15.51 2.68
C CYS A 174 -0.85 -16.78 2.00
N TRP A 175 -2.05 -17.24 2.41
CA TRP A 175 -2.72 -18.37 1.75
C TRP A 175 -3.08 -18.09 0.30
N ALA A 176 -3.36 -16.85 -0.09
CA ALA A 176 -3.64 -16.52 -1.49
C ALA A 176 -2.43 -16.85 -2.40
N HIS A 177 -1.20 -16.62 -1.92
CA HIS A 177 0.02 -16.98 -2.64
C HIS A 177 0.25 -18.49 -2.70
N ALA A 178 0.04 -19.21 -1.59
CA ALA A 178 0.12 -20.67 -1.57
C ALA A 178 -0.90 -21.31 -2.51
N ARG A 179 -2.15 -20.84 -2.45
CA ARG A 179 -3.26 -21.27 -3.32
C ARG A 179 -2.98 -20.98 -4.80
N ARG A 180 -2.46 -19.79 -5.12
CA ARG A 180 -2.15 -19.37 -6.51
C ARG A 180 -1.19 -20.35 -7.18
N LYS A 181 -0.15 -20.82 -6.46
CA LYS A 181 0.79 -21.81 -7.01
C LYS A 181 0.13 -23.13 -7.39
N ILE A 182 -0.82 -23.62 -6.59
CA ILE A 182 -1.58 -24.84 -6.88
C ILE A 182 -2.55 -24.59 -8.05
N HIS A 183 -3.24 -23.45 -8.01
CA HIS A 183 -4.17 -23.04 -9.05
C HIS A 183 -3.50 -22.90 -10.43
N ASP A 184 -2.31 -22.32 -10.50
CA ASP A 184 -1.57 -22.18 -11.76
C ASP A 184 -1.22 -23.54 -12.38
N VAL A 185 -0.96 -24.55 -11.55
CA VAL A 185 -0.81 -25.95 -12.00
C VAL A 185 -2.15 -26.50 -12.48
N HIS A 186 -3.21 -26.32 -11.70
CA HIS A 186 -4.56 -26.78 -12.04
C HIS A 186 -5.04 -26.24 -13.40
N VAL A 187 -4.87 -24.94 -13.67
CA VAL A 187 -5.28 -24.33 -14.95
C VAL A 187 -4.55 -24.96 -16.14
N ARG A 188 -3.29 -25.34 -15.98
CA ARG A 188 -2.49 -25.96 -17.06
C ARG A 188 -2.73 -27.45 -17.19
N THR A 189 -2.93 -28.13 -16.06
CA THR A 189 -3.07 -29.59 -15.98
C THR A 189 -3.93 -29.95 -14.77
N PRO A 190 -5.27 -29.93 -14.95
CA PRO A 190 -6.20 -30.32 -13.89
C PRO A 190 -5.99 -31.78 -13.48
N SER A 191 -6.15 -32.05 -12.19
CA SER A 191 -6.10 -33.41 -11.61
C SER A 191 -6.86 -33.45 -10.28
N ASP A 192 -7.29 -34.63 -9.86
CA ASP A 192 -7.96 -34.85 -8.57
C ASP A 192 -7.14 -34.28 -7.39
N LEU A 193 -5.81 -34.38 -7.46
CA LEU A 193 -4.92 -33.81 -6.44
C LEU A 193 -5.00 -32.27 -6.40
N THR A 194 -4.98 -31.62 -7.56
CA THR A 194 -5.10 -30.15 -7.59
C THR A 194 -6.48 -29.67 -7.15
N GLU A 195 -7.54 -30.39 -7.52
CA GLU A 195 -8.91 -30.06 -7.16
C GLU A 195 -9.14 -30.21 -5.64
N GLU A 196 -8.71 -31.34 -5.06
CA GLU A 196 -8.83 -31.59 -3.63
C GLU A 196 -8.02 -30.59 -2.81
N ALA A 197 -6.81 -30.23 -3.25
CA ALA A 197 -6.00 -29.21 -2.57
C ALA A 197 -6.70 -27.83 -2.58
N LEU A 198 -7.25 -27.42 -3.73
CA LEU A 198 -7.97 -26.15 -3.85
C LEU A 198 -9.28 -26.16 -3.03
N LYS A 199 -9.99 -27.29 -2.98
CA LYS A 199 -11.20 -27.47 -2.18
C LYS A 199 -10.91 -27.29 -0.69
N ARG A 200 -9.90 -27.99 -0.16
CA ARG A 200 -9.48 -27.88 1.25
C ARG A 200 -9.09 -26.47 1.65
N ILE A 201 -8.36 -25.76 0.78
CA ILE A 201 -8.04 -24.34 1.00
C ILE A 201 -9.33 -23.49 0.96
N GLY A 202 -10.25 -23.80 0.04
CA GLY A 202 -11.55 -23.12 -0.07
C GLY A 202 -12.39 -23.23 1.21
N GLU A 203 -12.36 -24.36 1.90
CA GLU A 203 -13.06 -24.56 3.18
C GLU A 203 -12.54 -23.60 4.28
N LEU A 204 -11.24 -23.31 4.31
CA LEU A 204 -10.67 -22.30 5.21
C LEU A 204 -11.21 -20.90 4.89
N TYR A 205 -11.27 -20.55 3.61
CA TYR A 205 -11.83 -19.27 3.16
C TYR A 205 -13.32 -19.11 3.45
N ALA A 206 -14.09 -20.21 3.41
CA ALA A 206 -15.51 -20.21 3.77
C ALA A 206 -15.68 -19.83 5.25
N ILE A 207 -14.86 -20.39 6.14
CA ILE A 207 -14.85 -20.04 7.57
C ILE A 207 -14.53 -18.55 7.76
N GLU A 208 -13.52 -18.03 7.07
CA GLU A 208 -13.14 -16.61 7.17
C GLU A 208 -14.23 -15.66 6.66
N ALA A 209 -14.97 -16.06 5.62
CA ALA A 209 -16.10 -15.27 5.11
C ALA A 209 -17.22 -15.11 6.16
N ASP A 210 -17.53 -16.18 6.91
CA ASP A 210 -18.59 -16.18 7.93
C ASP A 210 -18.27 -15.33 9.17
N MET A 211 -17.01 -14.94 9.35
CA MET A 211 -16.52 -14.21 10.52
C MET A 211 -16.08 -12.78 10.22
N ARG A 212 -16.12 -12.35 8.96
CA ARG A 212 -15.66 -11.01 8.59
C ARG A 212 -16.42 -9.93 9.36
N GLY A 213 -15.69 -9.00 9.97
CA GLY A 213 -16.23 -7.91 10.77
C GLY A 213 -16.51 -8.26 12.24
N LYS A 214 -16.32 -9.52 12.65
CA LYS A 214 -16.33 -9.92 14.06
C LYS A 214 -15.05 -9.47 14.76
N SER A 215 -15.07 -9.43 16.11
CA SER A 215 -13.89 -9.07 16.89
C SER A 215 -12.75 -10.09 16.72
N ALA A 216 -11.52 -9.68 17.02
CA ALA A 216 -10.37 -10.56 16.99
C ALA A 216 -10.57 -11.80 17.88
N GLU A 217 -11.14 -11.63 19.07
CA GLU A 217 -11.40 -12.72 20.02
C GLU A 217 -12.38 -13.75 19.46
N GLU A 218 -13.49 -13.30 18.85
CA GLU A 218 -14.47 -14.18 18.22
C GLU A 218 -13.89 -14.92 17.02
N ARG A 219 -13.11 -14.22 16.19
CA ARG A 219 -12.40 -14.82 15.04
C ARG A 219 -11.44 -15.91 15.52
N GLN A 220 -10.63 -15.64 16.54
CA GLN A 220 -9.68 -16.60 17.09
C GLN A 220 -10.40 -17.83 17.66
N ALA A 221 -11.48 -17.64 18.43
CA ALA A 221 -12.24 -18.75 19.01
C ALA A 221 -12.81 -19.69 17.93
N VAL A 222 -13.41 -19.14 16.88
CA VAL A 222 -13.95 -19.94 15.78
C VAL A 222 -12.84 -20.61 14.97
N ARG A 223 -11.70 -19.93 14.73
CA ARG A 223 -10.55 -20.54 14.05
C ARG A 223 -9.98 -21.72 14.82
N GLN A 224 -9.85 -21.61 16.14
CA GLN A 224 -9.43 -22.72 17.00
C GLN A 224 -10.39 -23.92 16.90
N GLN A 225 -11.70 -23.68 16.87
CA GLN A 225 -12.70 -24.74 16.79
C GLN A 225 -12.81 -25.37 15.39
N LYS A 226 -12.75 -24.56 14.32
CA LYS A 226 -13.10 -24.97 12.96
C LYS A 226 -11.92 -25.01 12.00
N ALA A 227 -11.08 -23.98 11.97
CA ALA A 227 -10.00 -23.87 10.99
C ALA A 227 -8.79 -24.74 11.37
N LEU A 228 -8.43 -24.81 12.65
CA LEU A 228 -7.25 -25.53 13.13
C LEU A 228 -7.30 -27.04 12.82
N PRO A 229 -8.43 -27.76 13.01
CA PRO A 229 -8.53 -29.16 12.59
C PRO A 229 -8.39 -29.36 11.07
N LEU A 230 -8.94 -28.44 10.27
CA LEU A 230 -8.84 -28.50 8.80
C LEU A 230 -7.41 -28.22 8.34
N LEU A 231 -6.70 -27.29 8.97
CA LEU A 231 -5.29 -27.03 8.72
C LEU A 231 -4.46 -28.29 9.02
N ALA A 232 -4.64 -28.91 10.20
CA ALA A 232 -3.92 -30.14 10.54
C ALA A 232 -4.18 -31.28 9.53
N SER A 233 -5.45 -31.45 9.10
CA SER A 233 -5.82 -32.42 8.07
C SER A 233 -5.15 -32.10 6.72
N LEU A 234 -5.16 -30.83 6.30
CA LEU A 234 -4.53 -30.38 5.07
C LEU A 234 -3.01 -30.59 5.12
N GLU A 235 -2.34 -30.30 6.24
CA GLU A 235 -0.90 -30.53 6.38
C GLU A 235 -0.55 -32.00 6.19
N GLY A 236 -1.25 -32.88 6.92
CA GLY A 236 -1.02 -34.33 6.85
C GLY A 236 -1.22 -34.85 5.43
N TRP A 237 -2.30 -34.42 4.78
CA TRP A 237 -2.60 -34.78 3.40
C TRP A 237 -1.53 -34.27 2.42
N LEU A 238 -1.10 -33.01 2.52
CA LEU A 238 -0.03 -32.45 1.68
C LEU A 238 1.27 -33.24 1.84
N ARG A 239 1.66 -33.57 3.09
CA ARG A 239 2.87 -34.35 3.38
C ARG A 239 2.79 -35.78 2.85
N GLU A 240 1.61 -36.40 2.90
CA GLU A 240 1.37 -37.72 2.33
C GLU A 240 1.53 -37.69 0.81
N LYS A 241 0.83 -36.78 0.13
CA LYS A 241 0.86 -36.67 -1.34
C LYS A 241 2.20 -36.20 -1.88
N GLN A 242 2.94 -35.39 -1.12
CA GLN A 242 4.31 -34.99 -1.48
C GLN A 242 5.22 -36.20 -1.73
N LYS A 243 5.01 -37.33 -1.02
CA LYS A 243 5.82 -38.55 -1.18
C LYS A 243 5.56 -39.28 -2.49
N THR A 244 4.39 -39.09 -3.10
CA THR A 244 4.00 -39.77 -4.34
C THR A 244 4.34 -38.94 -5.59
N LEU A 245 4.59 -37.64 -5.42
CA LEU A 245 4.91 -36.74 -6.52
C LEU A 245 6.40 -36.78 -6.88
N SER A 246 6.69 -36.72 -8.17
CA SER A 246 8.07 -36.46 -8.63
C SER A 246 8.55 -35.11 -8.11
N ARG A 247 9.78 -35.07 -7.59
CA ARG A 247 10.44 -33.85 -7.07
C ARG A 247 10.50 -32.71 -8.09
N HIS A 248 10.46 -33.04 -9.38
CA HIS A 248 10.53 -32.06 -10.46
C HIS A 248 9.16 -31.55 -10.90
N SER A 249 8.07 -32.16 -10.45
CA SER A 249 6.71 -31.72 -10.81
C SER A 249 6.38 -30.35 -10.21
N GLU A 250 5.67 -29.52 -10.97
CA GLU A 250 5.25 -28.20 -10.49
C GLU A 250 4.31 -28.30 -9.29
N LEU A 251 3.48 -29.35 -9.21
CA LEU A 251 2.63 -29.61 -8.06
C LEU A 251 3.45 -29.90 -6.79
N ALA A 252 4.51 -30.72 -6.90
CA ALA A 252 5.40 -30.98 -5.76
C ALA A 252 6.10 -29.70 -5.28
N LYS A 253 6.44 -28.78 -6.19
CA LYS A 253 7.00 -27.46 -5.84
C LYS A 253 5.95 -26.57 -5.14
N ALA A 254 4.70 -26.60 -5.58
CA ALA A 254 3.61 -25.86 -4.95
C ALA A 254 3.31 -26.37 -3.53
N PHE A 255 3.27 -27.69 -3.33
CA PHE A 255 3.09 -28.30 -2.01
C PHE A 255 4.29 -28.04 -1.10
N ALA A 256 5.52 -28.18 -1.62
CA ALA A 256 6.73 -27.84 -0.87
C ALA A 256 6.72 -26.37 -0.42
N TYR A 257 6.25 -25.44 -1.26
CA TYR A 257 6.10 -24.04 -0.86
C TYR A 257 5.17 -23.89 0.35
N ALA A 258 3.96 -24.48 0.31
CA ALA A 258 3.03 -24.40 1.44
C ALA A 258 3.63 -25.04 2.71
N LEU A 259 4.25 -26.22 2.59
CA LEU A 259 4.84 -26.92 3.73
C LEU A 259 6.05 -26.19 4.33
N ASN A 260 6.86 -25.51 3.51
CA ASN A 260 8.00 -24.74 3.99
C ASN A 260 7.57 -23.47 4.75
N GLN A 261 6.38 -22.95 4.46
CA GLN A 261 5.82 -21.75 5.09
C GLN A 261 4.76 -22.10 6.15
N TRP A 262 4.61 -23.38 6.50
CA TRP A 262 3.48 -23.86 7.29
C TRP A 262 3.29 -23.16 8.65
N PRO A 263 4.35 -22.93 9.44
CA PRO A 263 4.21 -22.17 10.70
C PRO A 263 3.65 -20.76 10.48
N ALA A 264 4.13 -20.05 9.45
CA ALA A 264 3.65 -18.72 9.11
C ALA A 264 2.24 -18.74 8.49
N LEU A 265 1.90 -19.76 7.71
CA LEU A 265 0.57 -19.93 7.09
C LEU A 265 -0.51 -20.30 8.12
N THR A 266 -0.14 -20.86 9.27
CA THR A 266 -1.08 -21.25 10.33
C THR A 266 -1.20 -20.19 11.43
N ARG A 267 -0.31 -19.17 11.46
CA ARG A 267 -0.32 -18.06 12.42
C ARG A 267 -1.69 -17.38 12.57
N TYR A 268 -2.43 -17.20 11.48
CA TYR A 268 -3.75 -16.56 11.53
C TYR A 268 -4.77 -17.32 12.39
N ALA A 269 -4.60 -18.64 12.56
CA ALA A 269 -5.47 -19.44 13.41
C ALA A 269 -5.22 -19.19 14.92
N GLU A 270 -4.05 -18.65 15.27
CA GLU A 270 -3.63 -18.36 16.64
C GLU A 270 -3.84 -16.90 17.03
N ASP A 271 -3.96 -15.99 16.06
CA ASP A 271 -4.13 -14.55 16.27
C ASP A 271 -5.34 -14.02 15.47
N GLY A 272 -6.34 -13.52 16.21
CA GLY A 272 -7.58 -12.98 15.65
C GLY A 272 -7.46 -11.72 14.78
N TRP A 273 -6.35 -10.99 14.90
CA TRP A 273 -6.08 -9.79 14.09
C TRP A 273 -5.55 -10.12 12.70
N VAL A 274 -4.82 -11.24 12.61
CA VAL A 274 -4.15 -11.69 11.38
C VAL A 274 -5.18 -12.21 10.39
N GLU A 275 -5.00 -11.83 9.12
CA GLU A 275 -5.87 -12.28 8.04
C GLU A 275 -5.39 -13.64 7.51
N VAL A 276 -6.25 -14.38 6.82
CA VAL A 276 -5.82 -15.61 6.12
C VAL A 276 -4.85 -15.31 4.96
N ASP A 277 -4.89 -14.10 4.42
CA ASP A 277 -4.05 -13.68 3.31
C ASP A 277 -3.66 -12.20 3.32
N ASN A 278 -2.73 -11.85 2.43
CA ASN A 278 -2.17 -10.52 2.29
C ASN A 278 -2.85 -9.70 1.18
N ASN A 279 -4.09 -10.02 0.79
CA ASN A 279 -4.76 -9.33 -0.32
C ASN A 279 -4.99 -7.83 -0.03
N ILE A 280 -4.99 -7.41 1.25
CA ILE A 280 -5.07 -6.01 1.65
C ILE A 280 -3.90 -5.20 1.06
N ALA A 281 -2.66 -5.69 1.17
CA ALA A 281 -1.49 -5.05 0.55
C ALA A 281 -1.55 -5.13 -0.99
N GLU A 282 -1.89 -6.29 -1.56
CA GLU A 282 -2.04 -6.45 -3.02
C GLU A 282 -3.06 -5.46 -3.60
N ASN A 283 -4.18 -5.25 -2.90
CA ASN A 283 -5.22 -4.29 -3.26
C ASN A 283 -4.71 -2.84 -3.22
N ALA A 284 -3.95 -2.47 -2.19
CA ALA A 284 -3.36 -1.12 -2.12
C ALA A 284 -2.39 -0.87 -3.29
N LEU A 285 -1.57 -1.86 -3.66
CA LEU A 285 -0.67 -1.78 -4.81
C LEU A 285 -1.39 -1.65 -6.16
N ARG A 286 -2.70 -1.95 -6.26
CA ARG A 286 -3.46 -1.73 -7.50
C ARG A 286 -3.50 -0.26 -7.89
N LEU A 287 -3.46 0.67 -6.93
CA LEU A 287 -3.34 2.11 -7.19
C LEU A 287 -2.12 2.42 -8.07
N VAL A 288 -0.98 1.79 -7.81
CA VAL A 288 0.23 1.98 -8.62
C VAL A 288 0.18 1.13 -9.88
N SER A 289 -0.25 -0.13 -9.75
CA SER A 289 -0.16 -1.14 -10.80
C SER A 289 -1.05 -0.84 -12.00
N LEU A 290 -2.22 -0.24 -11.80
CA LEU A 290 -3.09 0.23 -12.88
C LEU A 290 -2.42 1.37 -13.67
N GLY A 291 -1.72 2.27 -12.97
CA GLY A 291 -1.01 3.38 -13.58
C GLY A 291 0.14 2.98 -14.50
N ARG A 292 0.81 1.86 -14.25
CA ARG A 292 1.93 1.38 -15.10
C ARG A 292 1.54 1.11 -16.56
N LYS A 293 0.25 1.00 -16.89
CA LYS A 293 -0.23 0.91 -18.28
C LYS A 293 -0.29 2.28 -18.97
N ASN A 294 -0.29 3.36 -18.19
CA ASN A 294 -0.49 4.74 -18.64
C ASN A 294 0.78 5.60 -18.60
N TRP A 295 1.81 5.20 -17.85
CA TRP A 295 3.11 5.88 -17.78
C TRP A 295 4.27 4.88 -17.92
N LEU A 296 5.40 5.36 -18.45
CA LEU A 296 6.53 4.49 -18.82
C LEU A 296 7.58 4.32 -17.72
N PHE A 297 7.86 5.36 -16.93
CA PHE A 297 8.88 5.35 -15.88
C PHE A 297 8.76 6.55 -14.93
N PHE A 298 9.37 6.44 -13.75
CA PHE A 298 9.79 7.60 -12.96
C PHE A 298 11.05 8.22 -13.57
N GLY A 299 11.12 9.55 -13.61
CA GLY A 299 12.26 10.26 -14.21
C GLY A 299 13.57 10.16 -13.42
N SER A 300 13.50 9.82 -12.13
CA SER A 300 14.64 9.66 -11.22
C SER A 300 14.18 8.93 -9.95
N ASP A 301 15.13 8.55 -9.09
CA ASP A 301 14.85 8.01 -7.75
C ASP A 301 14.01 8.98 -6.91
N HIS A 302 14.37 10.27 -6.90
CA HIS A 302 13.59 11.34 -6.27
C HIS A 302 12.15 11.41 -6.82
N GLY A 303 11.97 11.15 -8.11
CA GLY A 303 10.64 11.04 -8.72
C GLY A 303 9.81 9.88 -8.17
N GLY A 304 10.46 8.77 -7.82
CA GLY A 304 9.87 7.62 -7.14
C GLY A 304 9.46 7.94 -5.70
N GLU A 305 10.32 8.62 -4.93
CA GLU A 305 10.04 9.07 -3.56
C GLU A 305 8.83 10.02 -3.51
N ARG A 306 8.80 11.03 -4.37
CA ARG A 306 7.62 11.92 -4.52
C ARG A 306 6.37 11.12 -4.88
N GLY A 307 6.51 10.09 -5.72
CA GLY A 307 5.41 9.20 -6.06
C GLY A 307 4.90 8.44 -4.85
N ALA A 308 5.79 7.85 -4.06
CA ALA A 308 5.45 7.11 -2.85
C ALA A 308 4.66 7.96 -1.85
N LEU A 309 5.11 9.20 -1.61
CA LEU A 309 4.42 10.17 -0.74
C LEU A 309 2.98 10.41 -1.20
N VAL A 310 2.79 10.78 -2.48
CA VAL A 310 1.45 11.13 -2.98
C VAL A 310 0.55 9.89 -3.06
N TYR A 311 1.08 8.72 -3.43
CA TYR A 311 0.33 7.47 -3.39
C TYR A 311 -0.11 7.10 -1.97
N SER A 312 0.67 7.43 -0.93
CA SER A 312 0.31 7.16 0.47
C SER A 312 -0.92 7.95 0.89
N LEU A 313 -0.93 9.26 0.60
CA LEU A 313 -2.06 10.13 0.90
C LEU A 313 -3.30 9.75 0.10
N ILE A 314 -3.17 9.53 -1.22
CA ILE A 314 -4.31 9.15 -2.09
C ILE A 314 -4.85 7.76 -1.71
N GLY A 315 -3.97 6.78 -1.49
CA GLY A 315 -4.36 5.44 -1.09
C GLY A 315 -5.13 5.44 0.23
N THR A 316 -4.64 6.23 1.19
CA THR A 316 -5.29 6.41 2.49
C THR A 316 -6.64 7.13 2.36
N CYS A 317 -6.77 8.15 1.51
CA CYS A 317 -8.07 8.77 1.21
C CYS A 317 -9.08 7.73 0.71
N LYS A 318 -8.68 6.91 -0.28
CA LYS A 318 -9.53 5.85 -0.85
C LYS A 318 -9.97 4.82 0.19
N LEU A 319 -9.07 4.41 1.09
CA LEU A 319 -9.39 3.47 2.17
C LEU A 319 -10.45 4.01 3.14
N ASN A 320 -10.48 5.34 3.33
CA ASN A 320 -11.39 6.04 4.23
C ASN A 320 -12.62 6.65 3.54
N GLY A 321 -12.82 6.38 2.23
CA GLY A 321 -13.96 6.93 1.48
C GLY A 321 -13.91 8.45 1.29
N VAL A 322 -12.72 9.05 1.38
CA VAL A 322 -12.50 10.49 1.20
C VAL A 322 -12.08 10.75 -0.25
N ASP A 323 -12.69 11.76 -0.89
CA ASP A 323 -12.28 12.17 -2.23
C ASP A 323 -10.86 12.75 -2.21
N PRO A 324 -9.90 12.17 -2.97
CA PRO A 324 -8.51 12.61 -2.90
C PRO A 324 -8.29 14.04 -3.42
N GLU A 325 -9.11 14.53 -4.36
CA GLU A 325 -8.92 15.88 -4.92
C GLU A 325 -9.39 16.95 -3.94
N CYS A 326 -10.58 16.77 -3.37
CA CYS A 326 -11.13 17.63 -2.32
C CYS A 326 -10.22 17.65 -1.09
N TYR A 327 -9.71 16.48 -0.69
CA TYR A 327 -8.74 16.37 0.40
C TYR A 327 -7.44 17.13 0.12
N LEU A 328 -6.80 16.87 -1.03
CA LEU A 328 -5.54 17.54 -1.36
C LEU A 328 -5.74 19.05 -1.54
N HIS A 329 -6.89 19.48 -2.06
CA HIS A 329 -7.24 20.89 -2.14
C HIS A 329 -7.28 21.52 -0.73
N TYR A 330 -8.07 20.94 0.17
CA TYR A 330 -8.18 21.42 1.54
C TYR A 330 -6.82 21.45 2.25
N VAL A 331 -6.05 20.36 2.19
CA VAL A 331 -4.75 20.29 2.84
C VAL A 331 -3.79 21.32 2.26
N LEU A 332 -3.70 21.45 0.94
CA LEU A 332 -2.80 22.43 0.32
C LEU A 332 -3.18 23.88 0.67
N ASP A 333 -4.47 24.16 0.87
CA ASP A 333 -4.96 25.48 1.27
C ASP A 333 -4.47 25.90 2.67
N VAL A 334 -4.33 24.94 3.59
CA VAL A 334 -4.05 25.25 5.01
C VAL A 334 -2.65 24.85 5.50
N ILE A 335 -1.98 23.87 4.85
CA ILE A 335 -0.80 23.21 5.40
C ILE A 335 0.40 24.15 5.59
N ALA A 336 0.52 25.19 4.75
CA ALA A 336 1.63 26.15 4.84
C ALA A 336 1.62 26.95 6.15
N ASP A 337 0.43 27.21 6.71
CA ASP A 337 0.26 27.94 7.97
C ASP A 337 -0.08 27.02 9.15
N TRP A 338 -0.21 25.71 8.89
CA TRP A 338 -0.60 24.76 9.92
C TRP A 338 0.55 24.46 10.86
N SER A 339 0.25 24.34 12.16
CA SER A 339 1.26 23.98 13.15
C SER A 339 1.81 22.58 12.85
N VAL A 340 3.13 22.47 12.68
CA VAL A 340 3.81 21.20 12.38
C VAL A 340 3.50 20.12 13.43
N ASN A 341 3.39 20.50 14.71
CA ASN A 341 3.05 19.59 15.81
C ASN A 341 1.61 19.06 15.75
N ARG A 342 0.76 19.69 14.91
CA ARG A 342 -0.64 19.34 14.70
C ARG A 342 -0.92 18.88 13.27
N VAL A 343 0.12 18.64 12.46
CA VAL A 343 -0.07 18.21 11.07
C VAL A 343 -0.85 16.89 10.98
N GLY A 344 -0.76 16.04 12.00
CA GLY A 344 -1.57 14.81 12.11
C GLY A 344 -3.08 15.06 12.13
N ASP A 345 -3.55 16.26 12.51
CA ASP A 345 -4.98 16.63 12.43
C ASP A 345 -5.47 16.75 10.98
N LEU A 346 -4.55 16.87 10.01
CA LEU A 346 -4.84 16.91 8.58
C LEU A 346 -4.87 15.53 7.93
N LEU A 347 -4.73 14.43 8.68
CA LEU A 347 -4.83 13.08 8.11
C LEU A 347 -6.22 12.81 7.53
N PRO A 348 -6.36 11.94 6.50
CA PRO A 348 -7.59 11.83 5.72
C PRO A 348 -8.88 11.57 6.52
N TRP A 349 -8.81 10.78 7.58
CA TRP A 349 -9.97 10.46 8.43
C TRP A 349 -10.25 11.46 9.56
N ARG A 350 -9.41 12.50 9.71
CA ARG A 350 -9.56 13.53 10.76
C ARG A 350 -10.10 14.85 10.24
N VAL A 351 -10.10 15.05 8.93
CA VAL A 351 -10.57 16.30 8.32
C VAL A 351 -12.06 16.25 8.02
N THR A 352 -12.73 17.37 8.26
CA THR A 352 -14.10 17.61 7.76
C THR A 352 -13.97 18.47 6.51
N LEU A 353 -14.22 17.87 5.35
CA LEU A 353 -14.14 18.61 4.09
C LEU A 353 -15.36 19.52 3.94
N PRO A 354 -15.18 20.77 3.46
CA PRO A 354 -16.30 21.62 3.13
C PRO A 354 -17.16 20.96 2.03
N ALA A 355 -18.48 21.13 2.17
CA ALA A 355 -19.49 20.53 1.28
C ALA A 355 -19.46 21.08 -0.15
#